data_AF-A0A7J2R796-F1
#
_entry.id   AF-A0A7J2R796-F1
#
_cell.length_a   1.000
_cell.length_b   1.000
_cell.length_c   1.000
_cell.angle_alpha   90.00
_cell.angle_beta   90.00
_cell.angle_gamma   90.00
#
_symmetry.space_group_name_H-M   'P 1'
#
loop_
_entity.id
_entity.type
_entity.pdbx_description
1 polymer ?
#
loop_
_entity_poly.entity_id
_entity_poly.type
_entity_poly.pdbx_seq_one_letter_code
_entity_poly.pdbx_strand_id
1 'polypeptide(L)'
;MKKPKLMILFFLIFSITLAITPTAYSQVGTYTFHGAPGDQKILIVKTANNQGMEDLFGADYVGVFEGLFGAGALQIGARKKSLVTAVDFNFNLLGQEGVNYTTDNWDWTLGEFGPTPDISGFDVWSFYSPKNITWRTNLIWSKDTSVYNGALYFAQLPTPVDQYLEEITWAPKWQNLGNTIVHNAETGDYIIDFPLLPPVFDQYLEDCTETWTYDETYGAWIGYQIKDNENTIIYEFSIDLPSTAAIPGYELPIILGIFSIATIGLIVLMKKKKK
;
A
#
# COMPACT_ATOMS: atom_id res chain seq x y z
N MET A 1 -19.54 -21.56 -42.86
CA MET A 1 -18.24 -21.51 -42.13
C MET A 1 -17.96 -22.89 -41.53
N LYS A 2 -16.75 -23.45 -41.67
CA LYS A 2 -16.43 -24.78 -41.13
C LYS A 2 -16.46 -24.72 -39.59
N LYS A 3 -17.27 -25.57 -38.94
CA LYS A 3 -17.47 -25.72 -37.48
C LYS A 3 -16.24 -25.43 -36.58
N PRO A 4 -15.00 -25.88 -36.90
CA PRO A 4 -13.82 -25.60 -36.06
C PRO A 4 -13.46 -24.10 -35.93
N LYS A 5 -13.76 -23.27 -36.94
CA LYS A 5 -13.47 -21.83 -36.87
C LYS A 5 -14.39 -21.08 -35.91
N LEU A 6 -15.60 -21.59 -35.71
CA LEU A 6 -16.57 -21.01 -34.78
C LEU A 6 -16.19 -21.36 -33.33
N MET A 7 -15.71 -22.59 -33.09
CA MET A 7 -15.21 -23.02 -31.78
C MET A 7 -13.99 -22.20 -31.35
N ILE A 8 -13.00 -22.00 -32.23
CA ILE A 8 -11.81 -21.20 -31.88
C ILE A 8 -12.20 -19.76 -31.52
N LEU A 9 -13.12 -19.15 -32.28
CA LEU A 9 -13.62 -17.80 -31.99
C LEU A 9 -14.36 -17.76 -30.65
N PHE A 10 -15.18 -18.77 -30.35
CA PHE A 10 -15.91 -18.87 -29.09
C PHE A 10 -14.96 -19.05 -27.90
N PHE A 11 -13.97 -19.93 -28.00
CA PHE A 11 -12.95 -20.09 -26.96
C PHE A 11 -12.13 -18.82 -26.79
N LEU A 12 -11.77 -18.11 -27.87
CA LEU A 12 -11.03 -16.86 -27.81
C LEU A 12 -11.85 -15.77 -27.09
N ILE A 13 -13.12 -15.58 -27.47
CA ILE A 13 -14.02 -14.62 -26.81
C ILE A 13 -14.24 -15.01 -25.35
N PHE A 14 -14.42 -16.29 -25.05
CA PHE A 14 -14.62 -16.79 -23.70
C PHE A 14 -13.38 -16.59 -22.81
N SER A 15 -12.17 -16.82 -23.35
CA SER A 15 -10.92 -16.52 -22.66
C SER A 15 -10.66 -15.02 -22.48
N ILE A 16 -11.11 -14.18 -23.41
CA ILE A 16 -11.07 -12.72 -23.25
C ILE A 16 -12.05 -12.28 -22.14
N THR A 17 -13.27 -12.84 -22.09
CA THR A 17 -14.24 -12.49 -21.04
C THR A 17 -13.85 -13.01 -19.65
N LEU A 18 -13.15 -14.14 -19.55
CA LEU A 18 -12.61 -14.64 -18.28
C LEU A 18 -11.38 -13.87 -17.80
N ALA A 19 -10.60 -13.29 -18.72
CA ALA A 19 -9.43 -12.47 -18.38
C ALA A 19 -9.79 -10.98 -18.13
N ILE A 20 -11.04 -10.60 -18.41
CA ILE A 20 -11.65 -9.32 -18.01
C ILE A 20 -12.69 -9.63 -16.92
N THR A 21 -12.34 -10.45 -15.92
CA THR A 21 -12.99 -10.24 -14.62
C THR A 21 -12.52 -8.86 -14.17
N PRO A 22 -13.41 -7.84 -14.13
CA PRO A 22 -13.02 -6.56 -13.53
C PRO A 22 -12.48 -6.87 -12.14
N THR A 23 -11.39 -6.21 -11.77
CA THR A 23 -10.88 -6.20 -10.41
C THR A 23 -12.07 -6.04 -9.46
N ALA A 24 -12.16 -6.89 -8.44
CA ALA A 24 -13.25 -6.79 -7.50
C ALA A 24 -13.12 -5.43 -6.81
N TYR A 25 -14.06 -4.53 -7.05
CA TYR A 25 -14.13 -3.26 -6.36
C TYR A 25 -15.42 -3.28 -5.55
N SER A 26 -15.34 -2.98 -4.26
CA SER A 26 -16.52 -2.63 -3.48
C SER A 26 -16.71 -1.13 -3.57
N GLN A 27 -17.85 -0.72 -4.11
CA GLN A 27 -18.26 0.68 -4.08
C GLN A 27 -19.19 0.88 -2.89
N VAL A 28 -18.75 1.69 -1.93
CA VAL A 28 -19.57 2.04 -0.75
C VAL A 28 -19.72 3.55 -0.68
N GLY A 29 -20.93 4.02 -0.97
CA GLY A 29 -21.18 5.45 -1.13
C GLY A 29 -20.36 6.03 -2.29
N THR A 30 -19.52 7.01 -2.00
CA THR A 30 -18.61 7.66 -2.96
C THR A 30 -17.25 6.97 -3.06
N TYR A 31 -16.96 6.01 -2.18
CA TYR A 31 -15.65 5.37 -2.07
C TYR A 31 -15.56 4.11 -2.91
N THR A 32 -14.44 3.98 -3.61
CA THR A 32 -14.05 2.77 -4.34
C THR A 32 -12.90 2.12 -3.59
N PHE A 33 -13.11 0.91 -3.11
CA PHE A 33 -12.09 0.10 -2.46
C PHE A 33 -11.38 -0.73 -3.53
N HIS A 34 -10.08 -0.48 -3.70
CA HIS A 34 -9.23 -1.13 -4.69
C HIS A 34 -8.46 -2.28 -4.06
N GLY A 35 -8.25 -3.32 -4.85
CA GLY A 35 -7.39 -4.43 -4.49
C GLY A 35 -7.93 -5.75 -5.02
N ALA A 36 -7.02 -6.60 -5.50
CA ALA A 36 -7.30 -7.98 -5.82
C ALA A 36 -6.12 -8.87 -5.43
N PRO A 37 -6.38 -10.18 -5.21
CA PRO A 37 -5.31 -11.16 -5.12
C PRO A 37 -4.38 -11.05 -6.33
N GLY A 38 -3.08 -10.97 -6.07
CA GLY A 38 -2.04 -10.77 -7.10
C GLY A 38 -1.51 -9.34 -7.21
N ASP A 39 -2.21 -8.35 -6.65
CA ASP A 39 -1.70 -6.98 -6.60
C ASP A 39 -0.43 -6.94 -5.75
N GLN A 40 0.62 -6.31 -6.28
CA GLN A 40 1.90 -6.21 -5.59
C GLN A 40 2.41 -4.77 -5.56
N LYS A 41 3.13 -4.47 -4.49
CA LYS A 41 3.81 -3.20 -4.27
C LYS A 41 5.25 -3.46 -3.91
N ILE A 42 6.17 -2.72 -4.53
CA ILE A 42 7.58 -2.71 -4.15
C ILE A 42 7.91 -1.30 -3.67
N LEU A 43 8.49 -1.20 -2.48
CA LEU A 43 8.99 0.04 -1.89
C LEU A 43 10.51 0.00 -1.90
N ILE A 44 11.15 1.17 -1.94
CA ILE A 44 12.60 1.32 -1.88
C ILE A 44 12.98 2.45 -0.93
N VAL A 45 13.98 2.19 -0.07
CA VAL A 45 14.57 3.20 0.82
C VAL A 45 15.36 4.18 -0.03
N LYS A 46 14.99 5.45 0.01
CA LYS A 46 15.67 6.54 -0.71
C LYS A 46 16.69 7.24 0.17
N THR A 47 16.38 7.40 1.45
CA THR A 47 17.19 8.15 2.42
C THR A 47 17.18 7.43 3.76
N ALA A 48 18.35 7.31 4.37
CA ALA A 48 18.53 6.86 5.74
C ALA A 48 19.75 7.59 6.32
N ASN A 49 19.52 8.70 7.03
CA ASN A 49 20.54 9.48 7.71
C ASN A 49 20.65 9.00 9.16
N ASN A 50 21.64 8.14 9.42
CA ASN A 50 21.83 7.53 10.73
C ASN A 50 21.99 8.55 11.86
N GLN A 51 22.70 9.67 11.62
CA GLN A 51 22.88 10.69 12.64
C GLN A 51 21.53 11.36 12.97
N GLY A 52 20.78 11.80 11.96
CA GLY A 52 19.47 12.43 12.19
C GLY A 52 18.44 11.49 12.83
N MET A 53 18.49 10.19 12.51
CA MET A 53 17.66 9.19 13.18
C MET A 53 18.10 8.93 14.62
N GLU A 54 19.41 8.90 14.90
CA GLU A 54 19.93 8.78 16.27
C GLU A 54 19.62 10.02 17.11
N ASP A 55 19.67 11.22 16.51
CA ASP A 55 19.29 12.47 17.17
C ASP A 55 17.79 12.47 17.49
N LEU A 56 16.94 11.99 16.57
CA LEU A 56 15.48 11.98 16.76
C LEU A 56 14.98 10.86 17.69
N PHE A 57 15.58 9.67 17.62
CA PHE A 57 15.06 8.46 18.27
C PHE A 57 15.99 7.87 19.33
N GLY A 58 17.20 8.41 19.49
CA GLY A 58 18.19 7.88 20.41
C GLY A 58 19.05 6.75 19.82
N ALA A 59 19.95 6.22 20.64
CA ALA A 59 20.95 5.22 20.22
C ALA A 59 20.34 3.88 19.75
N ASP A 60 19.08 3.62 20.09
CA ASP A 60 18.29 2.44 19.72
C ASP A 60 17.35 2.68 18.53
N TYR A 61 17.52 3.77 17.78
CA TYR A 61 16.75 4.05 16.55
C TYR A 61 16.68 2.85 15.58
N VAL A 62 17.72 2.01 15.54
CA VAL A 62 17.71 0.77 14.74
C VAL A 62 16.56 -0.15 15.14
N GLY A 63 16.38 -0.39 16.45
CA GLY A 63 15.30 -1.22 16.97
C GLY A 63 13.92 -0.61 16.71
N VAL A 64 13.81 0.72 16.81
CA VAL A 64 12.59 1.46 16.48
C VAL A 64 12.19 1.25 15.01
N PHE A 65 13.11 1.48 14.08
CA PHE A 65 12.83 1.33 12.64
C PHE A 65 12.60 -0.10 12.21
N GLU A 66 13.40 -1.06 12.69
CA GLU A 66 13.19 -2.46 12.35
C GLU A 66 11.91 -3.02 12.97
N GLY A 67 11.50 -2.52 14.15
CA GLY A 67 10.21 -2.83 14.75
C GLY A 67 9.01 -2.25 13.97
N LEU A 68 9.15 -1.03 13.45
CA LEU A 68 8.10 -0.34 12.70
C LEU A 68 7.94 -0.82 11.25
N PHE A 69 9.05 -1.00 10.55
CA PHE A 69 9.06 -1.20 9.09
C PHE A 69 9.59 -2.58 8.67
N GLY A 70 10.14 -3.35 9.60
CA GLY A 70 10.78 -4.64 9.37
C GLY A 70 12.30 -4.54 9.21
N ALA A 71 12.98 -5.69 9.31
CA ALA A 71 14.43 -5.76 9.27
C ALA A 71 14.99 -5.19 7.95
N GLY A 72 16.12 -4.47 8.06
CA GLY A 72 16.81 -3.88 6.90
C GLY A 72 16.24 -2.55 6.39
N ALA A 73 15.23 -1.99 7.04
CA ALA A 73 14.59 -0.72 6.65
C ALA A 73 15.56 0.47 6.58
N LEU A 74 16.70 0.40 7.27
CA LEU A 74 17.70 1.48 7.34
C LEU A 74 18.73 1.45 6.20
N GLN A 75 18.67 0.48 5.29
CA GLN A 75 19.65 0.36 4.21
C GLN A 75 19.16 1.11 2.97
N ILE A 76 19.84 2.19 2.59
CA ILE A 76 19.55 2.93 1.36
C ILE A 76 19.59 1.98 0.14
N GLY A 77 18.54 2.03 -0.68
CA GLY A 77 18.37 1.19 -1.85
C GLY A 77 17.80 -0.21 -1.55
N ALA A 78 17.62 -0.57 -0.27
CA ALA A 78 16.91 -1.80 0.06
C ALA A 78 15.46 -1.70 -0.38
N ARG A 79 14.92 -2.82 -0.85
CA ARG A 79 13.56 -2.92 -1.38
C ARG A 79 12.71 -3.84 -0.52
N LYS A 80 11.45 -3.47 -0.30
CA LYS A 80 10.43 -4.28 0.38
C LYS A 80 9.35 -4.65 -0.62
N LYS A 81 8.86 -5.88 -0.57
CA LYS A 81 7.73 -6.33 -1.40
C LYS A 81 6.54 -6.67 -0.53
N SER A 82 5.35 -6.28 -0.98
CA SER A 82 4.06 -6.75 -0.46
C SER A 82 3.24 -7.31 -1.62
N LEU A 83 2.54 -8.42 -1.38
CA LEU A 83 1.66 -9.10 -2.33
C LEU A 83 0.32 -9.36 -1.65
N VAL A 84 -0.77 -8.89 -2.24
CA VAL A 84 -2.13 -9.22 -1.79
C VAL A 84 -2.44 -10.66 -2.18
N THR A 85 -2.82 -11.48 -1.21
CA THR A 85 -3.17 -12.89 -1.42
C THR A 85 -4.67 -13.15 -1.31
N ALA A 86 -5.40 -12.32 -0.55
CA ALA A 86 -6.85 -12.37 -0.45
C ALA A 86 -7.43 -10.97 -0.19
N VAL A 87 -8.68 -10.77 -0.59
CA VAL A 87 -9.45 -9.56 -0.28
C VAL A 87 -10.85 -9.97 0.20
N ASP A 88 -11.25 -9.49 1.37
CA ASP A 88 -12.59 -9.68 1.94
C ASP A 88 -13.32 -8.33 2.06
N PHE A 89 -14.27 -8.11 1.16
CA PHE A 89 -15.15 -6.93 1.16
C PHE A 89 -16.33 -7.05 2.14
N ASN A 90 -16.46 -8.16 2.86
CA ASN A 90 -17.46 -8.30 3.93
C ASN A 90 -16.80 -8.33 5.31
N PHE A 91 -15.58 -7.81 5.40
CA PHE A 91 -14.84 -7.75 6.65
C PHE A 91 -15.61 -6.92 7.67
N ASN A 92 -15.74 -7.48 8.88
CA ASN A 92 -16.36 -6.79 10.00
C ASN A 92 -15.46 -6.95 11.23
N LEU A 93 -14.95 -5.82 11.73
CA LEU A 93 -14.18 -5.79 12.96
C LEU A 93 -15.00 -5.07 14.03
N LEU A 94 -15.41 -5.81 15.06
CA LEU A 94 -16.13 -5.27 16.22
C LEU A 94 -17.42 -4.50 15.87
N GLY A 95 -18.11 -4.90 14.80
CA GLY A 95 -19.33 -4.27 14.31
C GLY A 95 -19.11 -3.18 13.27
N GLN A 96 -17.87 -2.90 12.87
CA GLN A 96 -17.54 -1.94 11.82
C GLN A 96 -17.19 -2.67 10.53
N GLU A 97 -17.93 -2.36 9.47
CA GLU A 97 -17.73 -2.94 8.15
C GLU A 97 -16.59 -2.24 7.42
N GLY A 98 -15.87 -3.02 6.63
CA GLY A 98 -14.76 -2.55 5.81
C GLY A 98 -14.29 -3.61 4.84
N VAL A 99 -13.05 -3.44 4.41
CA VAL A 99 -12.32 -4.36 3.56
C VAL A 99 -11.09 -4.82 4.30
N ASN A 100 -10.81 -6.12 4.24
CA ASN A 100 -9.56 -6.70 4.67
C ASN A 100 -8.76 -7.15 3.45
N TYR A 101 -7.48 -6.84 3.45
CA TYR A 101 -6.48 -7.26 2.48
C TYR A 101 -5.47 -8.14 3.22
N THR A 102 -5.49 -9.43 2.93
CA THR A 102 -4.47 -10.35 3.42
C THR A 102 -3.26 -10.24 2.52
N THR A 103 -2.09 -10.02 3.11
CA THR A 103 -0.84 -9.75 2.40
C THR A 103 0.28 -10.70 2.82
N ASP A 104 1.08 -11.08 1.85
CA ASP A 104 2.38 -11.68 2.05
C ASP A 104 3.46 -10.60 1.85
N ASN A 105 4.39 -10.50 2.80
CA ASN A 105 5.39 -9.45 2.84
C ASN A 105 6.80 -10.05 2.90
N TRP A 106 7.71 -9.41 2.18
CA TRP A 106 9.14 -9.66 2.26
C TRP A 106 9.78 -8.52 3.04
N ASP A 107 10.83 -8.82 3.78
CA ASP A 107 11.64 -7.82 4.46
C ASP A 107 12.51 -7.04 3.48
N TRP A 108 13.11 -5.96 3.98
CA TRP A 108 13.93 -5.09 3.17
C TRP A 108 15.20 -5.82 2.75
N THR A 109 15.47 -5.84 1.44
CA THR A 109 16.65 -6.50 0.90
C THR A 109 17.28 -5.70 -0.24
N LEU A 110 18.62 -5.70 -0.29
CA LEU A 110 19.39 -5.22 -1.44
C LEU A 110 19.45 -6.27 -2.56
N GLY A 111 19.15 -7.52 -2.25
CA GLY A 111 19.19 -8.65 -3.17
C GLY A 111 17.88 -8.85 -3.95
N GLU A 112 17.74 -10.05 -4.48
CA GLU A 112 16.45 -10.54 -5.00
C GLU A 112 15.54 -10.95 -3.85
N PHE A 113 14.23 -10.82 -4.04
CA PHE A 113 13.25 -11.35 -3.09
C PHE A 113 13.31 -12.88 -3.07
N GLY A 114 13.29 -13.47 -1.88
CA GLY A 114 13.22 -14.91 -1.72
C GLY A 114 11.94 -15.51 -2.34
N PRO A 115 11.92 -16.82 -2.64
CA PRO A 115 10.75 -17.47 -3.23
C PRO A 115 9.55 -17.57 -2.26
N THR A 116 9.78 -17.37 -0.97
CA THR A 116 8.77 -17.38 0.09
C THR A 116 8.76 -16.03 0.82
N PRO A 117 7.59 -15.55 1.29
CA PRO A 117 7.51 -14.33 2.09
C PRO A 117 8.13 -14.53 3.48
N ASP A 118 8.62 -13.44 4.07
CA ASP A 118 9.12 -13.39 5.44
C ASP A 118 7.97 -13.31 6.45
N ILE A 119 6.88 -12.63 6.06
CA ILE A 119 5.62 -12.55 6.83
C ILE A 119 4.48 -12.96 5.90
N SER A 120 3.79 -14.05 6.22
CA SER A 120 2.63 -14.52 5.44
C SER A 120 1.32 -14.22 6.15
N GLY A 121 0.28 -13.87 5.40
CA GLY A 121 -1.07 -13.72 5.94
C GLY A 121 -1.26 -12.52 6.88
N PHE A 122 -0.54 -11.43 6.61
CA PHE A 122 -0.68 -10.19 7.37
C PHE A 122 -1.88 -9.38 6.87
N ASP A 123 -2.81 -9.09 7.78
CA ASP A 123 -4.04 -8.40 7.44
C ASP A 123 -3.91 -6.89 7.58
N VAL A 124 -4.29 -6.19 6.51
CA VAL A 124 -4.50 -4.73 6.49
C VAL A 124 -5.97 -4.49 6.24
N TRP A 125 -6.59 -3.52 6.91
CA TRP A 125 -8.00 -3.21 6.67
C TRP A 125 -8.27 -1.72 6.49
N SER A 126 -9.32 -1.42 5.74
CA SER A 126 -9.88 -0.08 5.60
C SER A 126 -11.39 -0.11 5.81
N PHE A 127 -11.90 0.82 6.62
CA PHE A 127 -13.33 0.84 6.95
C PHE A 127 -14.15 1.56 5.90
N TYR A 128 -15.40 1.13 5.73
CA TYR A 128 -16.35 1.80 4.84
C TYR A 128 -16.75 3.20 5.30
N SER A 129 -16.67 3.47 6.60
CA SER A 129 -16.93 4.79 7.17
C SER A 129 -15.73 5.28 7.98
N PRO A 130 -14.97 6.27 7.48
CA PRO A 130 -13.86 6.87 8.21
C PRO A 130 -14.30 7.75 9.38
N LYS A 131 -15.53 8.28 9.37
CA LYS A 131 -16.09 9.09 10.47
C LYS A 131 -16.06 8.40 11.83
N ASN A 132 -16.12 7.06 11.83
CA ASN A 132 -16.09 6.23 13.03
C ASN A 132 -14.68 5.81 13.49
N ILE A 133 -13.66 6.10 12.68
CA ILE A 133 -12.25 5.87 13.06
C ILE A 133 -11.92 6.74 14.30
N THR A 134 -12.52 7.90 14.42
CA THR A 134 -12.30 8.88 15.49
C THR A 134 -12.44 8.36 16.92
N TRP A 135 -13.42 7.48 17.20
CA TRP A 135 -13.77 7.03 18.56
C TRP A 135 -13.29 5.63 18.92
N ARG A 136 -13.06 4.74 17.93
CA ARG A 136 -12.54 3.37 18.17
C ARG A 136 -11.06 3.21 17.86
N THR A 137 -10.50 4.06 17.00
CA THR A 137 -9.06 4.07 16.73
C THR A 137 -8.29 4.76 17.86
N ASN A 138 -8.99 5.49 18.74
CA ASN A 138 -8.53 5.86 20.08
C ASN A 138 -8.62 4.71 21.13
N LEU A 139 -9.26 3.58 20.80
CA LEU A 139 -9.68 2.55 21.76
C LEU A 139 -8.90 1.22 21.62
N ILE A 140 -8.06 1.11 20.58
CA ILE A 140 -6.85 0.27 20.61
C ILE A 140 -5.58 1.15 20.67
N TRP A 141 -5.66 2.30 21.36
CA TRP A 141 -4.68 2.77 22.37
C TRP A 141 -4.45 4.30 22.32
N SER A 142 -4.36 4.96 23.48
CA SER A 142 -4.77 6.37 23.65
C SER A 142 -3.85 7.46 23.05
N LYS A 143 -4.51 8.58 22.74
CA LYS A 143 -4.13 10.01 22.71
C LYS A 143 -2.98 10.56 21.88
N ASP A 144 -1.89 9.86 21.61
CA ASP A 144 -0.84 10.37 20.73
C ASP A 144 -0.52 9.28 19.71
N THR A 145 -1.21 9.36 18.56
CA THR A 145 -1.09 8.36 17.50
C THR A 145 0.25 8.53 16.79
N SER A 146 0.81 7.44 16.28
CA SER A 146 2.11 7.40 15.62
C SER A 146 2.14 6.51 14.36
N VAL A 147 3.31 6.45 13.73
CA VAL A 147 3.73 5.73 12.50
C VAL A 147 3.12 4.36 12.26
N TYR A 148 2.88 3.64 13.35
CA TYR A 148 2.32 2.29 13.34
C TYR A 148 0.96 2.23 12.64
N ASN A 149 0.17 3.31 12.69
CA ASN A 149 -1.15 3.31 12.08
C ASN A 149 -1.13 3.40 10.55
N GLY A 150 -0.14 4.07 9.96
CA GLY A 150 0.08 4.10 8.51
C GLY A 150 0.33 2.71 7.92
N ALA A 151 1.10 1.90 8.64
CA ALA A 151 1.49 0.57 8.21
C ALA A 151 0.41 -0.52 8.41
N LEU A 152 -0.42 -0.41 9.46
CA LEU A 152 -1.45 -1.40 9.78
C LEU A 152 -2.86 -1.03 9.35
N TYR A 153 -3.27 0.23 9.53
CA TYR A 153 -4.65 0.67 9.29
C TYR A 153 -4.80 1.41 7.97
N PHE A 154 -3.69 1.81 7.36
CA PHE A 154 -3.72 2.63 6.15
C PHE A 154 -2.76 2.13 5.07
N ALA A 155 -2.42 0.84 4.99
CA ALA A 155 -1.57 0.41 3.86
C ALA A 155 -2.32 0.50 2.51
N GLN A 156 -3.66 0.53 2.53
CA GLN A 156 -4.54 0.55 1.36
C GLN A 156 -5.87 1.28 1.67
N LEU A 157 -5.98 2.55 1.28
CA LEU A 157 -7.20 3.37 1.41
C LEU A 157 -8.13 3.22 0.20
N PRO A 158 -9.43 3.55 0.32
CA PRO A 158 -10.26 3.73 -0.85
C PRO A 158 -9.99 5.07 -1.54
N THR A 159 -10.46 5.21 -2.79
CA THR A 159 -10.45 6.48 -3.51
C THR A 159 -11.85 7.11 -3.57
N PRO A 160 -11.97 8.45 -3.65
CA PRO A 160 -10.88 9.44 -3.61
C PRO A 160 -10.24 9.53 -2.22
N VAL A 161 -8.90 9.46 -2.17
CA VAL A 161 -8.16 9.35 -0.90
C VAL A 161 -8.29 10.61 -0.07
N ASP A 162 -8.19 11.77 -0.73
CA ASP A 162 -8.36 13.08 -0.13
C ASP A 162 -9.70 13.20 0.62
N GLN A 163 -10.80 12.84 -0.04
CA GLN A 163 -12.14 12.87 0.56
C GLN A 163 -12.24 11.90 1.74
N TYR A 164 -11.66 10.70 1.62
CA TYR A 164 -11.67 9.71 2.69
C TYR A 164 -10.93 10.23 3.93
N LEU A 165 -9.75 10.83 3.74
CA LEU A 165 -8.94 11.39 4.81
C LEU A 165 -9.57 12.65 5.43
N GLU A 166 -10.29 13.47 4.65
CA GLU A 166 -11.04 14.64 5.16
C GLU A 166 -12.17 14.25 6.11
N GLU A 167 -12.73 13.05 5.97
CA GLU A 167 -13.78 12.55 6.85
C GLU A 167 -13.27 12.01 8.19
N ILE A 168 -11.94 11.84 8.35
CA ILE A 168 -11.32 11.44 9.61
C ILE A 168 -11.22 12.66 10.53
N THR A 169 -11.70 12.54 11.77
CA THR A 169 -11.33 13.50 12.84
C THR A 169 -9.95 13.14 13.37
N TRP A 170 -8.96 13.95 12.99
CA TRP A 170 -7.57 13.81 13.39
C TRP A 170 -7.34 14.24 14.85
N ALA A 171 -6.38 13.58 15.50
CA ALA A 171 -5.86 14.02 16.79
C ALA A 171 -5.08 15.35 16.63
N PRO A 172 -4.83 16.10 17.73
CA PRO A 172 -3.88 17.22 17.69
C PRO A 172 -2.56 16.80 17.04
N LYS A 173 -1.90 17.73 16.32
CA LYS A 173 -0.64 17.50 15.58
C LYS A 173 -0.75 16.64 14.32
N TRP A 174 -1.90 16.00 14.10
CA TRP A 174 -2.22 15.23 12.89
C TRP A 174 -3.14 16.01 11.96
N GLN A 175 -2.91 15.86 10.66
CA GLN A 175 -3.80 16.41 9.63
C GLN A 175 -3.66 15.61 8.34
N ASN A 176 -4.61 15.80 7.43
CA ASN A 176 -4.45 15.42 6.03
C ASN A 176 -4.19 16.65 5.16
N LEU A 177 -3.34 16.49 4.15
CA LEU A 177 -3.11 17.44 3.07
C LEU A 177 -3.31 16.67 1.75
N GLY A 178 -4.52 16.73 1.20
CA GLY A 178 -4.91 15.94 0.04
C GLY A 178 -4.76 14.44 0.31
N ASN A 179 -3.97 13.75 -0.51
CA ASN A 179 -3.65 12.33 -0.42
C ASN A 179 -2.48 12.01 0.54
N THR A 180 -2.12 12.93 1.45
CA THR A 180 -1.00 12.75 2.39
C THR A 180 -1.48 12.99 3.82
N ILE A 181 -1.10 12.09 4.73
CA ILE A 181 -1.23 12.31 6.17
C ILE A 181 0.04 12.99 6.66
N VAL A 182 -0.08 13.98 7.53
CA VAL A 182 1.02 14.71 8.14
C VAL A 182 0.91 14.63 9.67
N HIS A 183 2.01 14.28 10.32
CA HIS A 183 2.18 14.33 11.77
C HIS A 183 3.31 15.30 12.10
N ASN A 184 3.03 16.27 12.97
CA ASN A 184 4.04 17.20 13.48
C ASN A 184 4.36 16.80 14.92
N ALA A 185 5.27 15.85 15.08
CA ALA A 185 5.69 15.38 16.40
C ALA A 185 6.54 16.45 17.09
N GLU A 186 6.34 16.60 18.39
CA GLU A 186 7.17 17.44 19.25
C GLU A 186 8.03 16.55 20.15
N THR A 187 9.13 17.12 20.62
CA THR A 187 10.01 16.51 21.61
C THR A 187 9.21 16.02 22.83
N GLY A 188 9.35 14.75 23.17
CA GLY A 188 8.67 14.09 24.28
C GLY A 188 7.35 13.40 23.91
N ASP A 189 6.84 13.59 22.68
CA ASP A 189 5.72 12.79 22.18
C ASP A 189 6.12 11.31 22.07
N TYR A 190 5.18 10.39 22.23
CA TYR A 190 5.45 8.95 22.13
C TYR A 190 5.45 8.46 20.67
N ILE A 191 6.43 7.63 20.31
CA ILE A 191 6.58 7.06 18.95
C ILE A 191 5.64 5.88 18.74
N ILE A 192 5.18 5.19 19.78
CA ILE A 192 4.06 4.23 19.76
C ILE A 192 3.47 4.27 21.16
N ASP A 193 2.25 4.79 21.35
CA ASP A 193 1.52 4.61 22.60
C ASP A 193 0.55 3.45 22.45
N PHE A 194 0.75 2.48 23.33
CA PHE A 194 -0.09 1.31 23.40
C PHE A 194 -0.50 1.11 24.95
N PRO A 195 -1.78 1.35 25.39
CA PRO A 195 -2.75 0.51 26.19
C PRO A 195 -2.36 -0.65 27.14
N LEU A 196 -2.32 -1.87 26.61
CA LEU A 196 -2.16 -3.20 27.22
C LEU A 196 -0.79 -3.86 26.90
N LEU A 197 0.29 -3.40 27.54
CA LEU A 197 1.46 -4.20 27.97
C LEU A 197 2.09 -5.29 27.03
N PRO A 198 3.38 -5.16 26.66
CA PRO A 198 4.19 -3.93 26.60
C PRO A 198 4.93 -3.75 25.24
N PRO A 199 5.59 -2.59 24.97
CA PRO A 199 5.51 -1.28 25.64
C PRO A 199 5.35 -0.08 24.67
N VAL A 200 5.25 1.11 25.25
CA VAL A 200 5.72 2.36 24.65
C VAL A 200 7.11 2.15 24.04
N PHE A 201 7.28 2.43 22.75
CA PHE A 201 8.53 2.07 22.06
C PHE A 201 9.65 3.09 22.21
N ASP A 202 9.35 4.39 22.32
CA ASP A 202 10.28 5.44 22.74
C ASP A 202 9.55 6.79 22.66
N GLN A 203 10.26 7.88 22.98
CA GLN A 203 9.81 9.25 22.72
C GLN A 203 10.64 9.89 21.62
N TYR A 204 10.04 10.80 20.85
CA TYR A 204 10.81 11.68 19.99
C TYR A 204 11.72 12.57 20.85
N LEU A 205 13.01 12.61 20.56
CA LEU A 205 13.99 13.43 21.28
C LEU A 205 14.12 14.84 20.70
N GLU A 206 13.57 15.05 19.51
CA GLU A 206 13.49 16.33 18.82
C GLU A 206 12.14 16.47 18.09
N ASP A 207 11.78 17.70 17.72
CA ASP A 207 10.61 17.95 16.89
C ASP A 207 10.84 17.40 15.47
N CYS A 208 9.81 16.81 14.87
CA CYS A 208 9.91 16.28 13.51
C CYS A 208 8.57 16.37 12.76
N THR A 209 8.64 16.29 11.44
CA THR A 209 7.46 16.12 10.58
C THR A 209 7.53 14.79 9.88
N GLU A 210 6.48 14.00 10.03
CA GLU A 210 6.31 12.73 9.35
C GLU A 210 5.18 12.81 8.34
N THR A 211 5.33 12.13 7.21
CA THR A 211 4.33 12.11 6.16
C THR A 211 4.11 10.71 5.60
N TRP A 212 2.84 10.36 5.35
CA TRP A 212 2.43 9.15 4.66
C TRP A 212 1.69 9.54 3.40
N THR A 213 2.24 9.19 2.23
CA THR A 213 1.68 9.57 0.93
C THR A 213 1.01 8.37 0.27
N TYR A 214 -0.16 8.62 -0.30
CA TYR A 214 -1.01 7.60 -0.90
C TYR A 214 -1.19 7.84 -2.39
N ASP A 215 -1.28 6.77 -3.16
CA ASP A 215 -1.60 6.86 -4.57
C ASP A 215 -3.05 7.36 -4.76
N GLU A 216 -3.27 8.37 -5.60
CA GLU A 216 -4.61 8.94 -5.82
C GLU A 216 -5.51 8.02 -6.65
N THR A 217 -4.94 7.10 -7.42
CA THR A 217 -5.67 6.23 -8.35
C THR A 217 -6.21 4.98 -7.66
N TYR A 218 -5.41 4.43 -6.75
CA TYR A 218 -5.66 3.15 -6.11
C TYR A 218 -5.70 3.23 -4.59
N GLY A 219 -5.25 4.33 -3.97
CA GLY A 219 -5.23 4.49 -2.51
C GLY A 219 -4.15 3.70 -1.78
N ALA A 220 -3.21 3.08 -2.51
CA ALA A 220 -2.09 2.35 -1.91
C ALA A 220 -1.14 3.32 -1.19
N TRP A 221 -0.63 2.95 -0.02
CA TRP A 221 0.42 3.71 0.64
C TRP A 221 1.74 3.57 -0.14
N ILE A 222 2.21 4.67 -0.73
CA ILE A 222 3.34 4.68 -1.67
C ILE A 222 4.58 5.41 -1.16
N GLY A 223 4.53 6.02 0.02
CA GLY A 223 5.70 6.69 0.54
C GLY A 223 5.57 7.14 1.98
N TYR A 224 6.72 7.18 2.64
CA TYR A 224 6.88 7.69 3.98
C TYR A 224 8.15 8.51 4.06
N GLN A 225 8.08 9.62 4.78
CA GLN A 225 9.20 10.52 4.97
C GLN A 225 9.17 11.13 6.36
N ILE A 226 10.36 11.26 6.97
CA ILE A 226 10.60 12.00 8.20
C ILE A 226 11.54 13.17 7.90
N LYS A 227 11.17 14.35 8.37
CA LYS A 227 12.02 15.53 8.40
C LYS A 227 12.28 15.95 9.84
N ASP A 228 13.52 16.33 10.14
CA ASP A 228 13.86 16.95 11.42
C ASP A 228 13.31 18.39 11.52
N ASN A 229 13.57 19.02 12.67
CA ASN A 229 13.24 20.41 12.98
C ASN A 229 13.89 21.43 12.02
N GLU A 230 14.94 21.07 11.28
CA GLU A 230 15.60 21.88 10.26
C GLU A 230 15.03 21.66 8.84
N ASN A 231 13.99 20.83 8.70
CA ASN A 231 13.41 20.38 7.43
C ASN A 231 14.34 19.49 6.59
N THR A 232 15.39 18.91 7.17
CA THR A 232 16.23 17.92 6.50
C THR A 232 15.52 16.57 6.51
N ILE A 233 15.47 15.91 5.35
CA ILE A 233 14.92 14.55 5.26
C ILE A 233 15.92 13.59 5.90
N ILE A 234 15.54 12.97 7.01
CA ILE A 234 16.39 12.01 7.74
C ILE A 234 16.06 10.57 7.38
N TYR A 235 14.83 10.30 6.92
CA TYR A 235 14.44 9.00 6.44
C TYR A 235 13.36 9.11 5.36
N GLU A 236 13.45 8.27 4.33
CA GLU A 236 12.44 8.19 3.28
C GLU A 236 12.43 6.80 2.64
N PHE A 237 11.24 6.24 2.46
CA PHE A 237 10.99 5.25 1.41
C PHE A 237 9.85 5.68 0.51
N SER A 238 9.88 5.21 -0.72
CA SER A 238 8.80 5.43 -1.68
C SER A 238 8.63 4.22 -2.59
N ILE A 239 7.54 4.20 -3.35
CA ILE A 239 7.27 3.17 -4.34
C ILE A 239 8.42 3.08 -5.34
N ASP A 240 8.96 1.87 -5.50
CA ASP A 240 9.91 1.55 -6.55
C ASP A 240 9.12 1.28 -7.83
N LEU A 241 8.67 2.34 -8.49
CA LEU A 241 8.05 2.20 -9.80
C LEU A 241 9.11 1.67 -10.77
N PRO A 242 8.94 0.49 -11.37
CA PRO A 242 9.83 0.10 -12.46
C PRO A 242 9.70 1.16 -13.56
N SER A 243 10.83 1.68 -14.03
CA SER A 243 10.92 2.73 -15.07
C SER A 243 10.22 2.39 -16.40
N THR A 244 9.59 1.21 -16.53
CA THR A 244 8.82 0.77 -17.69
C THR A 244 7.63 -0.17 -17.40
N ALA A 245 7.19 -0.42 -16.16
CA ALA A 245 6.14 -1.42 -15.94
C ALA A 245 4.88 -0.88 -15.24
N ALA A 246 3.75 -1.27 -15.82
CA ALA A 246 2.41 -1.09 -15.28
C ALA A 246 2.34 -1.52 -13.81
N ILE A 247 1.49 -0.84 -13.05
CA ILE A 247 1.09 -1.23 -11.71
C ILE A 247 0.57 -2.69 -11.78
N PRO A 248 1.22 -3.62 -11.06
CA PRO A 248 0.83 -5.03 -11.10
C PRO A 248 -0.62 -5.19 -10.63
N GLY A 249 -1.43 -5.86 -11.46
CA GLY A 249 -2.90 -5.80 -11.47
C GLY A 249 -3.46 -5.36 -12.83
N TYR A 250 -2.64 -4.67 -13.65
CA TYR A 250 -2.99 -4.15 -14.99
C TYR A 250 -2.19 -4.73 -16.16
N GLU A 251 -1.39 -5.77 -15.92
CA GLU A 251 -0.54 -6.39 -16.93
C GLU A 251 -1.35 -7.24 -17.93
N LEU A 252 -2.45 -7.84 -17.48
CA LEU A 252 -3.32 -8.71 -18.28
C LEU A 252 -4.01 -7.97 -19.45
N PRO A 253 -4.64 -6.78 -19.27
CA PRO A 253 -5.23 -6.02 -20.36
C PRO A 253 -4.23 -5.61 -21.45
N ILE A 254 -3.01 -5.23 -21.08
CA ILE A 254 -1.97 -4.80 -22.02
C ILE A 254 -1.47 -5.99 -22.84
N ILE A 255 -1.20 -7.13 -22.19
CA ILE A 255 -0.80 -8.36 -22.86
C ILE A 255 -1.92 -8.85 -23.80
N LEU A 256 -3.19 -8.80 -23.39
CA LEU A 256 -4.34 -9.16 -24.23
C LEU A 256 -4.52 -8.21 -25.43
N GLY A 257 -4.27 -6.91 -25.24
CA GLY A 257 -4.28 -5.91 -26.32
C GLY A 257 -3.22 -6.21 -27.39
N ILE A 258 -2.01 -6.56 -26.97
CA ILE A 258 -0.90 -6.92 -27.87
C ILE A 258 -1.21 -8.24 -28.60
N PHE A 259 -1.73 -9.25 -27.90
CA PHE A 259 -2.10 -10.54 -28.50
C PHE A 259 -3.26 -10.42 -29.50
N SER A 260 -4.25 -9.58 -29.23
CA SER A 260 -5.40 -9.39 -30.14
C SER A 260 -5.00 -8.65 -31.43
N ILE A 261 -4.14 -7.63 -31.35
CA ILE A 261 -3.58 -6.96 -32.54
C ILE A 261 -2.71 -7.92 -33.37
N ALA A 262 -1.84 -8.70 -32.72
CA ALA A 262 -1.00 -9.69 -33.39
C ALA A 262 -1.83 -10.77 -34.10
N THR A 263 -2.91 -11.24 -33.45
CA THR A 263 -3.81 -12.27 -34.01
C THR A 263 -4.60 -11.73 -35.21
N ILE A 264 -5.09 -10.49 -35.15
CA ILE A 264 -5.77 -9.84 -36.28
C ILE A 264 -4.81 -9.66 -37.46
N GLY A 265 -3.57 -9.23 -37.19
CA GLY A 265 -2.51 -9.11 -38.20
C GLY A 265 -2.22 -10.43 -38.91
N LEU A 266 -2.12 -11.53 -38.16
CA LEU A 266 -1.91 -12.88 -38.71
C LEU A 266 -3.09 -13.34 -39.58
N ILE A 267 -4.33 -13.09 -39.15
CA ILE A 267 -5.54 -13.43 -39.92
C ILE A 267 -5.58 -12.67 -41.26
N VAL A 268 -5.21 -11.38 -41.26
CA VAL A 268 -5.16 -10.55 -42.46
C VAL A 268 -4.08 -11.05 -43.43
N LEU A 269 -2.89 -11.39 -42.94
CA LEU A 269 -1.80 -11.97 -43.73
C LEU A 269 -2.19 -13.32 -44.36
N MET A 270 -2.85 -14.19 -43.59
CA MET A 270 -3.34 -15.48 -44.09
C MET A 270 -4.46 -15.33 -45.14
N LYS A 271 -5.31 -14.29 -45.03
CA LYS A 271 -6.32 -13.98 -46.04
C LYS A 271 -5.70 -13.42 -47.33
N LYS A 272 -4.65 -12.59 -47.22
CA LYS A 272 -3.93 -12.05 -48.39
C LYS A 272 -3.21 -13.14 -49.19
N LYS A 273 -2.64 -14.16 -48.53
CA LYS A 273 -2.01 -15.32 -49.20
C LYS A 273 -3.00 -16.30 -49.88
N LYS A 274 -4.30 -16.14 -49.66
CA LYS A 274 -5.36 -16.97 -50.26
C LYS A 274 -6.12 -16.30 -51.42
N LYS A 275 -5.73 -15.08 -51.78
CA LYS A 275 -5.98 -14.50 -53.11
C LYS A 275 -4.71 -14.68 -53.94
#